data_AF-A0A239QJA5-F1
#
_entry.id   AF-A0A239QJA5-F1
#
_cell.length_a   1.000
_cell.length_b   1.000
_cell.length_c   1.000
_cell.angle_alpha   90.00
_cell.angle_beta   90.00
_cell.angle_gamma   90.00
#
_symmetry.space_group_name_H-M   'P 1'
#
loop_
_entity.id
_entity.type
_entity.pdbx_description
1 polymer ?
#
loop_
_entity_poly.entity_id
_entity_poly.type
_entity_poly.pdbx_seq_one_letter_code
_entity_poly.pdbx_strand_id
1 'polypeptide(L)' 'MAVHETRSFNYKAISFYKKNGFQVIGFDRYAYSNHDPEKHNMRIEMGKMLDR' A
#
# COMPACT_ATOMS: atom_id res chain seq x y z
N MET A 1 10.97 0.88 -11.43
CA MET A 1 9.98 0.30 -10.50
C MET A 1 8.81 1.26 -10.42
N ALA A 2 7.58 0.77 -10.60
CA ALA A 2 6.38 1.54 -10.30
C ALA A 2 6.02 1.33 -8.82
N VAL A 3 5.67 2.42 -8.13
CA VAL A 3 5.23 2.39 -6.73
C VAL A 3 3.89 3.10 -6.61
N HIS A 4 2.96 2.49 -5.91
CA HIS A 4 1.67 3.07 -5.56
C HIS A 4 1.42 2.98 -4.06
N GLU A 5 0.80 4.01 -3.53
CA GLU A 5 0.39 4.07 -2.13
C GLU A 5 -1.11 3.83 -2.02
N THR A 6 -1.52 3.04 -1.03
CA THR A 6 -2.93 2.82 -0.72
C THR A 6 -3.13 2.68 0.78
N ARG A 7 -4.33 3.00 1.27
CA ARG A 7 -4.69 2.73 2.67
C ARG A 7 -4.96 1.25 2.89
N SER A 8 -4.64 0.74 4.07
CA SER A 8 -4.83 -0.67 4.47
C SER A 8 -6.26 -1.16 4.32
N PHE A 9 -7.26 -0.30 4.53
CA PHE A 9 -8.67 -0.66 4.38
C PHE A 9 -9.15 -0.69 2.92
N ASN A 10 -8.38 -0.17 1.96
CA ASN A 10 -8.73 -0.23 0.54
C ASN A 10 -8.32 -1.58 -0.06
N TYR A 11 -8.96 -2.65 0.42
CA TYR A 11 -8.70 -4.02 0.00
C TYR A 11 -8.91 -4.23 -1.51
N LYS A 12 -9.79 -3.43 -2.14
CA LYS A 12 -10.04 -3.48 -3.58
C LYS A 12 -8.80 -3.05 -4.37
N ALA A 13 -8.20 -1.91 -4.01
CA ALA A 13 -6.96 -1.45 -4.62
C ALA A 13 -5.80 -2.42 -4.37
N ILE A 14 -5.63 -2.87 -3.12
CA ILE A 14 -4.57 -3.84 -2.77
C ILE A 14 -4.71 -5.13 -3.59
N SER A 15 -5.93 -5.66 -3.72
CA SER A 15 -6.20 -6.86 -4.51
C SER A 15 -5.95 -6.64 -6.00
N PHE A 16 -6.31 -5.47 -6.53
CA PHE A 16 -6.02 -5.09 -7.91
C PHE A 16 -4.51 -5.04 -8.17
N TYR A 17 -3.74 -4.38 -7.29
CA TYR A 17 -2.30 -4.30 -7.41
C TYR A 17 -1.63 -5.69 -7.35
N LYS A 18 -2.03 -6.52 -6.39
CA LYS A 18 -1.54 -7.91 -6.28
C LYS A 18 -1.81 -8.71 -7.56
N LYS A 19 -3.02 -8.63 -8.12
CA LYS A 19 -3.38 -9.30 -9.40
C LYS A 19 -2.55 -8.81 -10.58
N ASN A 20 -2.06 -7.58 -10.55
CA ASN A 20 -1.21 -7.00 -11.59
C ASN A 20 0.29 -7.19 -11.34
N GLY A 21 0.68 -8.02 -10.36
CA GLY A 21 2.09 -8.35 -10.08
C GLY A 21 2.80 -7.34 -9.19
N PHE A 22 2.09 -6.45 -8.50
CA PHE A 22 2.68 -5.64 -7.44
C PHE A 22 2.78 -6.42 -6.13
N GLN A 23 3.82 -6.14 -5.36
CA GLN A 23 4.06 -6.70 -4.04
C GLN A 23 4.04 -5.60 -2.98
N VAL A 24 3.74 -5.97 -1.73
CA VAL A 24 3.91 -5.04 -0.60
C VAL A 24 5.40 -4.85 -0.39
N ILE A 25 5.88 -3.61 -0.49
CA ILE A 25 7.29 -3.26 -0.32
C ILE A 25 7.57 -2.38 0.89
N GLY A 26 6.51 -1.85 1.51
CA GLY A 26 6.62 -0.98 2.68
C GLY A 26 5.27 -0.69 3.31
N PHE A 27 5.30 -0.16 4.53
CA PHE A 27 4.11 0.38 5.20
C PHE A 27 4.49 1.44 6.22
N ASP A 28 3.55 2.33 6.52
CA ASP A 28 3.69 3.39 7.52
C ASP A 28 2.38 3.56 8.29
N ARG A 29 2.47 3.41 9.62
CA ARG A 29 1.32 3.47 10.54
C ARG A 29 0.91 4.90 10.90
N TYR A 30 1.73 5.90 10.60
CA TYR A 30 1.53 7.30 10.98
C TYR A 30 1.45 8.23 9.76
N ALA A 31 1.29 7.66 8.57
CA ALA A 31 1.33 8.38 7.29
C ALA A 31 0.26 9.48 7.14
N TYR A 32 -0.94 9.32 7.72
CA TYR A 32 -2.03 10.28 7.56
C TYR A 32 -2.40 10.98 8.87
N SER A 33 -2.20 10.33 10.03
CA SER A 33 -2.43 10.93 11.35
C SER A 33 -1.67 10.19 12.45
N ASN A 34 -1.33 10.90 13.52
CA ASN A 34 -0.76 10.30 14.75
C ASN A 34 -1.70 9.28 15.43
N HIS A 35 -3.00 9.34 15.14
CA HIS A 35 -4.02 8.43 15.69
C HIS A 35 -4.43 7.32 14.70
N ASP A 36 -3.82 7.24 13.51
CA ASP A 36 -4.09 6.17 12.53
C ASP A 36 -3.89 4.74 13.09
N PRO A 37 -2.89 4.46 13.96
CA PRO A 37 -2.72 3.13 14.52
C PRO A 37 -3.93 2.65 15.33
N GLU A 38 -4.63 3.57 16.01
CA GLU A 38 -5.83 3.28 16.79
C GLU A 38 -7.01 2.90 15.89
N LYS A 39 -7.03 3.45 14.67
CA LYS A 39 -8.04 3.19 13.65
C LYS A 39 -7.69 2.01 12.74
N HIS A 40 -6.59 1.31 13.02
CA HIS A 40 -6.01 0.26 12.17
C HIS A 40 -5.79 0.71 10.71
N ASN A 41 -5.61 2.02 10.52
CA ASN A 41 -5.32 2.62 9.23
C ASN A 41 -3.80 2.73 9.07
N MET A 42 -3.28 2.37 7.91
CA MET A 42 -1.87 2.51 7.59
C MET A 42 -1.71 2.70 6.09
N ARG A 43 -0.67 3.44 5.68
CA ARG A 43 -0.24 3.47 4.28
C ARG A 43 0.45 2.15 3.98
N ILE A 44 0.11 1.56 2.85
CA ILE A 44 0.77 0.40 2.26
C ILE A 44 1.38 0.85 0.94
N GLU A 45 2.65 0.54 0.76
CA GLU A 45 3.40 0.78 -0.48
C GLU A 45 3.42 -0.51 -1.30
N MET A 46 2.90 -0.41 -2.52
CA MET A 46 2.80 -1.50 -3.49
C MET A 46 3.81 -1.24 -4.60
N GLY A 47 4.79 -2.12 -4.78
CA GLY A 47 5.86 -2.00 -5.75
C GLY A 47 5.82 -3.06 -6.84
N LYS A 48 6.16 -2.68 -8.08
CA LYS A 48 6.37 -3.61 -9.20
C LYS A 48 7.60 -3.20 -10.00
N MET A 49 8.52 -4.14 -10.24
CA MET A 49 9.62 -3.94 -11.18
C MET A 49 9.04 -3.86 -12.60
N LEU A 50 9.50 -2.87 -13.37
CA LEU A 50 9.12 -2.72 -14.76
C LEU A 50 10.24 -3.33 -15.59
N ASP A 51 9.90 -4.19 -16.53
CA ASP A 51 10.85 -4.66 -17.52
C ASP A 51 11.25 -3.48 -18.41
N ARG A 52 12.51 -3.48 -18.86
CA ARG A 52 13.07 -2.42 -19.72
C ARG A 52 12.60 -2.55 -21.16
#